data_AF-A0A7S0NR85-F1
#
_entry.id   AF-A0A7S0NR85-F1
#
_cell.length_a   1.000
_cell.length_b   1.000
_cell.length_c   1.000
_cell.angle_alpha   90.00
_cell.angle_beta   90.00
_cell.angle_gamma   90.00
#
_symmetry.space_group_name_H-M   'P 1'
#
loop_
_entity.id
_entity.type
_entity.pdbx_description
1 polymer ?
#
loop_
_entity_poly.entity_id
_entity_poly.type
_entity_poly.pdbx_seq_one_letter_code
_entity_poly.pdbx_strand_id
1 'polypeptide(L)'
;PSPPSPSPPPPSPLPPPPSPSPPPPSPSPPPAPPPSPPPPSLPPPFSPKAFVNEMTVEANVTPTDRRSRRVLASPPNVGEIKASISASGAIDVEVGQKQTFTATTAALADALTAAVNSVLCGSSPSSAECTTVTSAAAAGYAVVVTQLLSDTDVVPMVTPDLDVRLTDAANTAIVTSDVAYIAQFTTRETTIATPGSDMEEEAAAASEAAKLSLSSSLASQLGIPASQLTVSVRLIYPPSPPPSFPPSPPLLPPSPSPPPPSPSPPPPTPPPSPPPPSFPPVIPSGQPNMPPPPPSPPPPLPPPPSPPPLPPPPSPPPSPPPLSPPPLSPPPPSLPSPLYPSSNIWGDPHHVGAHGDHFSFRGANRSVYAVLSARHLQVNARYVAESFTMGGKCAYCTQKTVHGSFVKSLYVHARTSSGLTLLVEYHADTPSLAQLTVSAEGIEEAIPAKIEVSKYNPDVAPPRTVDEFTVELWRQHKREASIAVSNDEFAVKAASRFLGWADLNEHKKRLDISLKARKSTASLKVAPHGLLGQTFDGDDVAVDGAIDDYSADVVVTKAMGEGAIEGVAEEYEMDASNPFSTEFKYSRFHATSARPRDVLALTGVHRHIDAAAEAGRGIEGATMQGDDTVMADRAL
;
A
#
# COMPACT_ATOMS: atom_id res chain seq x y z
N PRO A 1 -72.35 19.61 -76.86
CA PRO A 1 -71.68 20.84 -77.36
C PRO A 1 -70.36 21.06 -76.59
N SER A 2 -69.34 21.51 -77.32
CA SER A 2 -67.89 21.53 -77.05
C SER A 2 -67.43 22.14 -75.71
N PRO A 3 -66.19 21.86 -75.27
CA PRO A 3 -65.73 22.02 -73.88
C PRO A 3 -64.97 23.34 -73.64
N PRO A 4 -64.69 23.71 -72.37
CA PRO A 4 -63.65 24.67 -72.05
C PRO A 4 -62.49 24.09 -71.22
N SER A 5 -61.29 24.44 -71.71
CA SER A 5 -59.97 24.73 -71.13
C SER A 5 -59.48 24.16 -69.79
N PRO A 6 -58.17 23.77 -69.72
CA PRO A 6 -57.53 23.21 -68.53
C PRO A 6 -57.04 24.29 -67.54
N SER A 7 -56.83 23.91 -66.28
CA SER A 7 -56.39 24.76 -65.17
C SER A 7 -55.40 24.03 -64.24
N PRO A 8 -54.63 24.78 -63.42
CA PRO A 8 -53.22 24.55 -63.07
C PRO A 8 -52.94 23.43 -62.05
N PRO A 9 -51.66 23.04 -61.84
CA PRO A 9 -51.31 21.95 -60.93
C PRO A 9 -51.64 22.28 -59.46
N PRO A 10 -52.05 21.28 -58.67
CA PRO A 10 -52.52 21.49 -57.31
C PRO A 10 -51.38 21.79 -56.31
N PRO A 11 -51.60 22.69 -55.33
CA PRO A 11 -50.66 22.99 -54.25
C PRO A 11 -50.61 21.88 -53.19
N SER A 12 -49.47 21.82 -52.48
CA SER A 12 -49.14 20.84 -51.43
C SER A 12 -50.17 20.82 -50.28
N PRO A 13 -50.51 19.63 -49.73
CA PRO A 13 -51.41 19.53 -48.59
C PRO A 13 -50.78 20.08 -47.30
N LEU A 14 -51.55 20.89 -46.58
CA LEU A 14 -51.24 21.40 -45.24
C LEU A 14 -51.21 20.26 -44.20
N PRO A 15 -50.37 20.36 -43.15
CA PRO A 15 -50.23 19.34 -42.12
C PRO A 15 -51.50 19.18 -41.27
N PRO A 16 -51.83 17.95 -40.82
CA PRO A 16 -53.00 17.70 -39.96
C PRO A 16 -52.82 18.31 -38.56
N PRO A 17 -53.92 18.69 -37.89
CA PRO A 17 -53.91 19.33 -36.57
C PRO A 17 -53.46 18.36 -35.45
N PRO A 18 -52.91 18.89 -34.33
CA PRO A 18 -52.39 18.09 -33.23
C PRO A 18 -53.50 17.34 -32.49
N SER A 19 -53.23 16.06 -32.18
CA SER A 19 -54.10 15.18 -31.40
C SER A 19 -54.25 15.64 -29.95
N PRO A 20 -55.43 15.47 -29.32
CA PRO A 20 -55.66 15.85 -27.93
C PRO A 20 -54.89 14.95 -26.95
N SER A 21 -54.36 15.56 -25.90
CA SER A 21 -53.57 14.91 -24.84
C SER A 21 -54.38 13.91 -24.00
N PRO A 22 -53.78 12.77 -23.60
CA PRO A 22 -54.45 11.79 -22.73
C PRO A 22 -54.63 12.31 -21.30
N PRO A 23 -55.66 11.84 -20.57
CA PRO A 23 -55.91 12.22 -19.17
C PRO A 23 -54.83 11.66 -18.22
N PRO A 24 -54.60 12.33 -17.07
CA PRO A 24 -53.55 11.94 -16.13
C PRO A 24 -53.88 10.61 -15.41
N PRO A 25 -52.86 9.81 -15.07
CA PRO A 25 -53.05 8.55 -14.34
C PRO A 25 -53.47 8.80 -12.88
N SER A 26 -54.32 7.91 -12.36
CA SER A 26 -54.77 7.89 -10.97
C SER A 26 -53.61 7.70 -9.97
N PRO A 27 -53.67 8.31 -8.77
CA PRO A 27 -52.60 8.21 -7.78
C PRO A 27 -52.50 6.81 -7.17
N SER A 28 -51.27 6.32 -7.03
CA SER A 28 -50.93 5.04 -6.39
C SER A 28 -51.27 5.05 -4.89
N PRO A 29 -51.68 3.90 -4.31
CA PRO A 29 -51.91 3.80 -2.87
C PRO A 29 -50.60 3.93 -2.07
N PRO A 30 -50.65 4.45 -0.82
CA PRO A 30 -49.46 4.65 0.00
C PRO A 30 -48.83 3.31 0.43
N PRO A 31 -47.49 3.26 0.57
CA PRO A 31 -46.78 2.05 0.95
C PRO A 31 -47.06 1.66 2.41
N ALA A 32 -47.07 0.35 2.67
CA ALA A 32 -47.25 -0.20 4.01
C ALA A 32 -46.08 0.16 4.94
N PRO A 33 -46.31 0.34 6.25
CA PRO A 33 -45.26 0.65 7.21
C PRO A 33 -44.26 -0.52 7.33
N PRO A 34 -42.96 -0.22 7.54
CA PRO A 34 -41.92 -1.24 7.64
C PRO A 34 -42.08 -2.09 8.92
N PRO A 35 -41.66 -3.37 8.88
CA PRO A 35 -41.66 -4.22 10.06
C PRO A 35 -40.69 -3.72 11.12
N SER A 36 -41.06 -3.89 12.39
CA SER A 36 -40.24 -3.50 13.54
C SER A 36 -38.87 -4.19 13.53
N PRO A 37 -37.77 -3.49 13.88
CA PRO A 37 -36.44 -4.06 13.87
C PRO A 37 -36.31 -5.20 14.91
N PRO A 38 -35.50 -6.23 14.63
CA PRO A 38 -35.18 -7.26 15.60
C PRO A 38 -34.48 -6.67 16.83
N PRO A 39 -34.60 -7.30 18.01
CA PRO A 39 -33.88 -6.85 19.20
C PRO A 39 -32.37 -6.83 18.93
N PRO A 40 -31.62 -5.87 19.51
CA PRO A 40 -30.20 -5.73 19.28
C PRO A 40 -29.49 -7.03 19.62
N SER A 41 -28.71 -7.54 18.66
CA SER A 41 -27.77 -8.64 18.89
C SER A 41 -26.84 -8.26 20.04
N LEU A 42 -26.59 -9.23 20.94
CA LEU A 42 -25.58 -9.09 21.99
C LEU A 42 -24.27 -8.60 21.35
N PRO A 43 -23.53 -7.68 22.00
CA PRO A 43 -22.26 -7.21 21.48
C PRO A 43 -21.35 -8.41 21.21
N PRO A 44 -20.54 -8.38 20.12
CA PRO A 44 -19.59 -9.44 19.86
C PRO A 44 -18.72 -9.64 21.11
N PRO A 45 -18.32 -10.88 21.43
CA PRO A 45 -17.43 -11.12 22.55
C PRO A 45 -16.19 -10.23 22.37
N PHE A 46 -15.91 -9.40 23.37
CA PHE A 46 -14.71 -8.57 23.39
C PHE A 46 -13.51 -9.44 22.98
N SER A 47 -12.72 -8.96 22.02
CA SER A 47 -11.48 -9.63 21.63
C SER A 47 -10.69 -9.99 22.89
N PRO A 48 -10.17 -11.22 23.01
CA PRO A 48 -9.46 -11.64 24.21
C PRO A 48 -8.38 -10.62 24.55
N LYS A 49 -8.35 -10.17 25.81
CA LYS A 49 -7.27 -9.30 26.30
C LYS A 49 -5.97 -10.06 26.05
N ALA A 50 -5.06 -9.51 25.24
CA ALA A 50 -3.77 -10.13 24.96
C ALA A 50 -2.68 -9.10 25.18
N PHE A 51 -1.52 -9.52 25.67
CA PHE A 51 -0.35 -8.66 25.84
C PHE A 51 0.84 -9.27 25.11
N VAL A 52 1.80 -8.42 24.72
CA VAL A 52 3.06 -8.85 24.11
C VAL A 52 4.18 -8.64 25.11
N ASN A 53 4.96 -9.70 25.32
CA ASN A 53 6.15 -9.71 26.13
C ASN A 53 7.38 -9.69 25.20
N GLU A 54 8.05 -8.53 25.15
CA GLU A 54 9.28 -8.33 24.39
C GLU A 54 10.47 -8.34 25.35
N MET A 55 11.40 -9.27 25.18
CA MET A 55 12.60 -9.39 26.01
C MET A 55 13.86 -9.18 25.19
N THR A 56 14.80 -8.40 25.71
CA THR A 56 16.15 -8.27 25.15
C THR A 56 17.16 -8.78 26.15
N VAL A 57 17.94 -9.77 25.76
CA VAL A 57 19.01 -10.37 26.57
C VAL A 57 20.37 -10.00 25.98
N GLU A 58 21.22 -9.35 26.76
CA GLU A 58 22.62 -9.11 26.41
C GLU A 58 23.52 -10.07 27.17
N ALA A 59 24.36 -10.80 26.43
CA ALA A 59 25.27 -11.81 26.95
C ALA A 59 26.70 -11.44 26.59
N ASN A 60 27.56 -11.22 27.59
CA ASN A 60 28.99 -11.05 27.34
C ASN A 60 29.63 -12.40 27.04
N VAL A 61 29.97 -12.62 25.77
CA VAL A 61 30.54 -13.87 25.23
C VAL A 61 32.04 -13.71 24.92
N THR A 62 32.68 -12.70 25.50
CA THR A 62 34.12 -12.44 25.33
C THR A 62 34.96 -13.58 25.93
N PRO A 63 35.88 -14.20 25.17
CA PRO A 63 36.62 -15.37 25.62
C PRO A 63 37.79 -15.07 26.56
N THR A 64 37.45 -14.69 27.78
CA THR A 64 38.40 -14.28 28.82
C THR A 64 38.83 -15.42 29.75
N ASP A 65 38.08 -16.53 29.83
CA ASP A 65 38.32 -17.61 30.80
C ASP A 65 38.37 -19.02 30.16
N ARG A 66 38.69 -20.05 30.97
CA ARG A 66 38.79 -21.45 30.47
C ARG A 66 37.44 -22.04 30.02
N ARG A 67 36.30 -21.53 30.49
CA ARG A 67 34.96 -22.05 30.15
C ARG A 67 34.47 -21.48 28.83
N SER A 68 34.54 -20.16 28.67
CA SER A 68 34.28 -19.44 27.42
C SER A 68 35.18 -19.95 26.27
N ARG A 69 36.45 -20.29 26.54
CA ARG A 69 37.35 -20.95 25.57
C ARG A 69 36.92 -22.37 25.17
N ARG A 70 36.17 -23.08 26.02
CA ARG A 70 35.68 -24.44 25.74
C ARG A 70 34.42 -24.41 24.87
N VAL A 71 33.56 -23.41 25.06
CA VAL A 71 32.40 -23.13 24.19
C VAL A 71 32.89 -22.74 22.80
N LEU A 72 33.95 -21.95 22.69
CA LEU A 72 34.59 -21.62 21.41
C LEU A 72 35.27 -22.80 20.68
N ALA A 73 35.48 -23.93 21.34
CA ALA A 73 35.99 -25.13 20.66
C ALA A 73 34.89 -25.78 19.79
N SER A 74 33.62 -25.48 20.06
CA SER A 74 32.44 -25.87 19.28
C SER A 74 31.32 -24.85 19.52
N PRO A 75 31.43 -23.63 18.95
CA PRO A 75 30.49 -22.57 19.24
C PRO A 75 29.09 -22.92 18.71
N PRO A 76 28.02 -22.66 19.49
CA PRO A 76 26.66 -22.93 19.04
C PRO A 76 26.32 -22.04 17.84
N ASN A 77 25.58 -22.59 16.87
CA ASN A 77 25.01 -21.76 15.81
C ASN A 77 23.71 -21.08 16.26
N VAL A 78 23.37 -19.98 15.61
CA VAL A 78 22.17 -19.19 15.92
C VAL A 78 20.90 -20.03 15.80
N GLY A 79 20.82 -20.95 14.82
CA GLY A 79 19.67 -21.85 14.66
C GLY A 79 19.44 -22.75 15.88
N GLU A 80 20.49 -23.33 16.46
CA GLU A 80 20.44 -24.14 17.68
C GLU A 80 20.00 -23.30 18.90
N ILE A 81 20.51 -22.07 18.99
CA ILE A 81 20.13 -21.14 20.06
C ILE A 81 18.65 -20.77 19.91
N LYS A 82 18.20 -20.37 18.72
CA LYS A 82 16.79 -20.05 18.43
C LYS A 82 15.88 -21.24 18.71
N ALA A 83 16.27 -22.46 18.35
CA ALA A 83 15.50 -23.66 18.63
C ALA A 83 15.31 -23.89 20.14
N SER A 84 16.37 -23.68 20.93
CA SER A 84 16.29 -23.81 22.39
C SER A 84 15.47 -22.72 23.08
N ILE A 85 15.49 -21.50 22.54
CA ILE A 85 14.66 -20.37 23.01
C ILE A 85 13.19 -20.59 22.61
N SER A 86 12.93 -21.08 21.40
CA SER A 86 11.57 -21.34 20.92
C SER A 86 10.89 -22.46 21.74
N ALA A 87 11.68 -23.45 22.20
CA ALA A 87 11.20 -24.48 23.13
C ALA A 87 10.75 -23.91 24.50
N SER A 88 11.11 -22.65 24.82
CA SER A 88 10.69 -21.96 26.04
C SER A 88 9.41 -21.12 25.91
N GLY A 89 8.79 -21.07 24.71
CA GLY A 89 7.51 -20.37 24.47
C GLY A 89 7.60 -19.12 23.59
N ALA A 90 8.81 -18.68 23.22
CA ALA A 90 9.01 -17.53 22.32
C ALA A 90 8.58 -17.85 20.87
N ILE A 91 7.96 -16.88 20.19
CA ILE A 91 7.41 -17.05 18.83
C ILE A 91 8.36 -16.43 17.80
N ASP A 92 8.97 -15.28 18.13
CA ASP A 92 9.97 -14.62 17.29
C ASP A 92 11.27 -14.44 18.07
N VAL A 93 12.40 -14.81 17.48
CA VAL A 93 13.75 -14.69 18.07
C VAL A 93 14.69 -14.05 17.06
N GLU A 94 15.20 -12.87 17.40
CA GLU A 94 16.24 -12.16 16.65
C GLU A 94 17.57 -12.25 17.41
N VAL A 95 18.67 -12.50 16.70
CA VAL A 95 20.00 -12.66 17.31
C VAL A 95 20.99 -11.73 16.64
N GLY A 96 21.52 -10.78 17.40
CA GLY A 96 22.58 -9.89 16.97
C GLY A 96 23.86 -10.09 17.79
N GLN A 97 24.96 -9.52 17.30
CA GLN A 97 26.22 -9.44 18.00
C GLN A 97 26.82 -8.05 17.90
N LYS A 98 27.16 -7.50 19.07
CA LYS A 98 27.90 -6.26 19.23
C LYS A 98 29.36 -6.56 19.56
N GLN A 99 30.27 -6.02 18.76
CA GLN A 99 31.71 -6.10 18.93
C GLN A 99 32.23 -4.72 19.35
N THR A 100 33.12 -4.66 20.34
CA THR A 100 33.67 -3.38 20.81
C THR A 100 35.16 -3.51 21.06
N PHE A 101 35.94 -2.61 20.48
CA PHE A 101 37.39 -2.53 20.63
C PHE A 101 37.89 -1.12 20.38
N THR A 102 39.14 -0.84 20.78
CA THR A 102 39.84 0.39 20.40
C THR A 102 40.85 0.12 19.31
N ALA A 103 40.95 1.01 18.34
CA ALA A 103 41.91 0.92 17.24
C ALA A 103 42.86 2.13 17.24
N THR A 104 44.17 1.88 17.26
CA THR A 104 45.22 2.89 17.15
C THR A 104 45.77 2.87 15.73
N THR A 105 45.69 3.99 15.02
CA THR A 105 46.14 4.08 13.63
C THR A 105 46.47 5.51 13.23
N ALA A 106 47.29 5.65 12.18
CA ALA A 106 47.51 6.90 11.48
C ALA A 106 46.39 7.21 10.44
N ALA A 107 45.48 6.27 10.17
CA ALA A 107 44.32 6.50 9.30
C ALA A 107 43.37 7.56 9.88
N LEU A 108 42.70 8.26 8.96
CA LEU A 108 41.52 9.09 9.29
C LEU A 108 40.34 8.19 9.68
N ALA A 109 39.41 8.74 10.47
CA ALA A 109 38.23 8.03 10.95
C ALA A 109 37.46 7.33 9.83
N ASP A 110 37.23 8.01 8.70
CA ASP A 110 36.49 7.47 7.56
C ASP A 110 37.19 6.25 6.92
N ALA A 111 38.52 6.28 6.84
CA ALA A 111 39.31 5.16 6.30
C ALA A 111 39.29 3.96 7.25
N LEU A 112 39.33 4.22 8.56
CA LEU A 112 39.17 3.18 9.57
C LEU A 112 37.75 2.58 9.53
N THR A 113 36.70 3.40 9.45
CA THR A 113 35.31 2.93 9.35
C THR A 113 35.09 2.12 8.08
N ALA A 114 35.65 2.54 6.94
CA ALA A 114 35.58 1.78 5.69
C ALA A 114 36.28 0.42 5.80
N ALA A 115 37.47 0.38 6.41
CA ALA A 115 38.20 -0.87 6.65
C ALA A 115 37.44 -1.81 7.59
N VAL A 116 36.88 -1.27 8.69
CA VAL A 116 36.07 -2.04 9.64
C VAL A 116 34.81 -2.62 8.98
N ASN A 117 34.08 -1.80 8.21
CA ASN A 117 32.91 -2.27 7.46
C ASN A 117 33.29 -3.38 6.48
N SER A 118 34.37 -3.21 5.72
CA SER A 118 34.81 -4.23 4.76
C SER A 118 35.22 -5.55 5.44
N VAL A 119 35.85 -5.49 6.61
CA VAL A 119 36.41 -6.67 7.28
C VAL A 119 35.37 -7.42 8.12
N LEU A 120 34.49 -6.69 8.82
CA LEU A 120 33.54 -7.24 9.77
C LEU A 120 32.11 -7.34 9.23
N CYS A 121 31.70 -6.43 8.35
CA CYS A 121 30.34 -6.40 7.82
C CYS A 121 30.22 -6.84 6.35
N GLY A 122 31.34 -7.06 5.64
CA GLY A 122 31.35 -7.46 4.23
C GLY A 122 31.11 -6.32 3.24
N SER A 123 30.88 -6.66 1.97
CA SER A 123 30.63 -5.69 0.89
C SER A 123 29.17 -5.24 0.91
N SER A 124 28.92 -4.05 1.46
CA SER A 124 27.59 -3.40 1.54
C SER A 124 26.55 -4.09 2.44
N PRO A 125 26.78 -4.16 3.77
CA PRO A 125 25.72 -4.50 4.71
C PRO A 125 24.59 -3.45 4.63
N SER A 126 23.33 -3.87 4.72
CA SER A 126 22.27 -2.91 5.05
C SER A 126 22.47 -2.38 6.47
N SER A 127 22.03 -1.15 6.78
CA SER A 127 22.15 -0.60 8.14
C SER A 127 21.36 -1.39 9.20
N ALA A 128 20.44 -2.26 8.77
CA ALA A 128 19.72 -3.19 9.62
C ALA A 128 20.54 -4.46 9.92
N GLU A 129 21.46 -4.85 9.03
CA GLU A 129 22.25 -6.07 9.15
C GLU A 129 23.60 -5.84 9.80
N CYS A 130 24.28 -4.72 9.54
CA CYS A 130 25.53 -4.40 10.21
C CYS A 130 25.75 -2.89 10.26
N THR A 131 26.02 -2.38 11.46
CA THR A 131 26.29 -0.96 11.69
C THR A 131 27.62 -0.81 12.41
N THR A 132 28.51 0.01 11.86
CA THR A 132 29.77 0.40 12.50
C THR A 132 29.69 1.85 12.97
N VAL A 133 30.03 2.07 14.23
CA VAL A 133 30.23 3.40 14.82
C VAL A 133 31.70 3.52 15.19
N THR A 134 32.36 4.53 14.64
CA THR A 134 33.75 4.89 14.98
C THR A 134 33.75 6.27 15.62
N SER A 135 34.41 6.41 16.77
CA SER A 135 34.45 7.66 17.53
C SER A 135 35.84 7.90 18.10
N ALA A 136 36.24 9.17 18.26
CA ALA A 136 37.54 9.50 18.82
C ALA A 136 37.61 9.11 20.30
N ALA A 137 38.74 8.51 20.72
CA ALA A 137 39.00 8.08 22.08
C ALA A 137 40.42 8.49 22.52
N ALA A 138 40.69 8.43 23.83
CA ALA A 138 41.96 8.88 24.40
C ALA A 138 43.20 8.14 23.86
N ALA A 139 43.03 6.91 23.35
CA ALA A 139 44.10 6.07 22.82
C ALA A 139 43.92 5.71 21.32
N GLY A 140 43.16 6.51 20.55
CA GLY A 140 42.87 6.24 19.14
C GLY A 140 41.39 6.39 18.84
N TYR A 141 40.77 5.35 18.27
CA TYR A 141 39.34 5.34 17.98
C TYR A 141 38.63 4.22 18.76
N ALA A 142 37.47 4.52 19.33
CA ALA A 142 36.54 3.50 19.83
C ALA A 142 35.65 3.04 18.68
N VAL A 143 35.65 1.73 18.44
CA VAL A 143 34.90 1.08 17.38
C VAL A 143 33.85 0.18 17.99
N VAL A 144 32.60 0.36 17.56
CA VAL A 144 31.47 -0.50 17.91
C VAL A 144 30.86 -1.02 16.62
N VAL A 145 30.77 -2.33 16.47
CA VAL A 145 30.11 -2.98 15.32
C VAL A 145 28.94 -3.78 15.85
N THR A 146 27.73 -3.49 15.39
CA THR A 146 26.54 -4.28 15.70
C THR A 146 26.09 -4.99 14.43
N GLN A 147 25.93 -6.31 14.50
CA GLN A 147 25.57 -7.14 13.36
C GLN A 147 24.41 -8.07 13.69
N LEU A 148 23.46 -8.22 12.78
CA LEU A 148 22.42 -9.24 12.83
C LEU A 148 23.00 -10.56 12.32
N LEU A 149 22.82 -11.64 13.06
CA LEU A 149 23.35 -12.95 12.74
C LEU A 149 22.29 -13.83 12.06
N SER A 150 22.71 -14.55 11.02
CA SER A 150 21.93 -15.57 10.33
C SER A 150 21.93 -16.89 11.12
N ASP A 151 21.01 -17.80 10.81
CA ASP A 151 20.84 -19.08 11.54
C ASP A 151 22.09 -19.98 11.48
N THR A 152 22.92 -19.82 10.44
CA THR A 152 24.16 -20.58 10.26
C THR A 152 25.35 -19.97 10.98
N ASP A 153 25.26 -18.71 11.41
CA ASP A 153 26.36 -18.05 12.10
C ASP A 153 26.55 -18.63 13.50
N VAL A 154 27.81 -18.60 13.96
CA VAL A 154 28.19 -19.10 15.28
C VAL A 154 28.28 -17.96 16.28
N VAL A 155 27.98 -18.23 17.56
CA VAL A 155 28.05 -17.24 18.64
C VAL A 155 29.17 -17.61 19.63
N PRO A 156 30.16 -16.73 19.87
CA PRO A 156 30.38 -15.47 19.19
C PRO A 156 30.99 -15.66 17.78
N MET A 157 30.59 -14.78 16.86
CA MET A 157 31.20 -14.65 15.55
C MET A 157 32.53 -13.89 15.71
N VAL A 158 33.65 -14.61 15.65
CA VAL A 158 34.99 -14.03 15.85
C VAL A 158 35.68 -13.79 14.52
N THR A 159 36.47 -12.72 14.45
CA THR A 159 37.36 -12.46 13.31
C THR A 159 38.81 -12.70 13.72
N PRO A 160 39.44 -13.78 13.24
CA PRO A 160 40.87 -14.02 13.45
C PRO A 160 41.72 -12.91 12.80
N ASP A 161 42.86 -12.61 13.43
CA ASP A 161 43.87 -11.68 12.94
C ASP A 161 43.28 -10.31 12.52
N LEU A 162 42.35 -9.80 13.34
CA LEU A 162 41.57 -8.60 13.05
C LEU A 162 42.44 -7.38 12.74
N ASP A 163 43.51 -7.17 13.51
CA ASP A 163 44.47 -6.08 13.31
C ASP A 163 45.19 -6.17 11.95
N VAL A 164 45.58 -7.38 11.53
CA VAL A 164 46.18 -7.63 10.21
C VAL A 164 45.19 -7.35 9.10
N ARG A 165 43.97 -7.91 9.19
CA ARG A 165 42.92 -7.73 8.18
C ARG A 165 42.50 -6.25 8.04
N LEU A 166 42.42 -5.54 9.15
CA LEU A 166 42.16 -4.10 9.15
C LEU A 166 43.33 -3.32 8.54
N THR A 167 44.56 -3.68 8.90
CA THR A 167 45.77 -3.04 8.34
C THR A 167 45.83 -3.16 6.82
N ASP A 168 45.53 -4.35 6.30
CA ASP A 168 45.46 -4.60 4.85
C ASP A 168 44.34 -3.80 4.19
N ALA A 169 43.14 -3.79 4.77
CA ALA A 169 41.98 -3.08 4.24
C ALA A 169 42.14 -1.55 4.27
N ALA A 170 42.80 -1.01 5.29
CA ALA A 170 43.06 0.43 5.43
C ALA A 170 44.33 0.89 4.72
N ASN A 171 45.17 -0.04 4.26
CA ASN A 171 46.51 0.22 3.73
C ASN A 171 47.38 1.09 4.68
N THR A 172 47.21 0.89 5.98
CA THR A 172 47.97 1.58 7.04
C THR A 172 47.94 0.73 8.31
N ALA A 173 49.00 0.80 9.12
CA ALA A 173 49.08 0.05 10.36
C ALA A 173 47.90 0.38 11.30
N ILE A 174 47.18 -0.65 11.72
CA ILE A 174 46.11 -0.60 12.72
C ILE A 174 46.45 -1.60 13.82
N VAL A 175 46.48 -1.13 15.07
CA VAL A 175 46.63 -1.99 16.25
C VAL A 175 45.32 -1.95 17.02
N THR A 176 44.70 -3.10 17.25
CA THR A 176 43.45 -3.22 18.01
C THR A 176 43.71 -3.67 19.45
N SER A 177 42.88 -3.23 20.39
CA SER A 177 42.78 -3.86 21.71
C SER A 177 42.15 -5.25 21.63
N ASP A 178 42.09 -5.94 22.77
CA ASP A 178 41.20 -7.09 22.91
C ASP A 178 39.76 -6.70 22.53
N VAL A 179 39.10 -7.56 21.77
CA VAL A 179 37.73 -7.36 21.28
C VAL A 179 36.74 -7.93 22.30
N ALA A 180 35.82 -7.09 22.77
CA ALA A 180 34.68 -7.52 23.56
C ALA A 180 33.53 -7.93 22.63
N TYR A 181 32.95 -9.10 22.90
CA TYR A 181 31.82 -9.65 22.14
C TYR A 181 30.59 -9.73 23.05
N ILE A 182 29.51 -9.09 22.63
CA ILE A 182 28.21 -9.07 23.32
C ILE A 182 27.17 -9.62 22.36
N ALA A 183 26.60 -10.79 22.66
CA ALA A 183 25.47 -11.31 21.91
C ALA A 183 24.16 -10.70 22.45
N GLN A 184 23.27 -10.28 21.56
CA GLN A 184 21.98 -9.69 21.89
C GLN A 184 20.87 -10.58 21.32
N PHE A 185 19.96 -11.03 22.17
CA PHE A 185 18.82 -11.87 21.81
C PHE A 185 17.54 -11.10 22.08
N THR A 186 16.73 -10.88 21.05
CA THR A 186 15.42 -10.23 21.20
C THR A 186 14.34 -11.26 20.96
N THR A 187 13.49 -11.49 21.96
CA THR A 187 12.36 -12.42 21.86
C THR A 187 11.05 -11.67 21.96
N ARG A 188 10.04 -12.16 21.22
CA ARG A 188 8.67 -11.66 21.32
C ARG A 188 7.69 -12.82 21.51
N GLU A 189 6.88 -12.72 22.54
CA GLU A 189 5.83 -13.68 22.89
C GLU A 189 4.50 -12.95 23.04
N THR A 190 3.43 -13.50 22.46
CA THR A 190 2.07 -12.95 22.61
C THR A 190 1.25 -13.90 23.47
N THR A 191 0.72 -13.39 24.59
CA THR A 191 -0.06 -14.18 25.55
C THR A 191 -1.48 -13.66 25.62
N ILE A 192 -2.44 -14.57 25.56
CA ILE A 192 -3.85 -14.27 25.82
C ILE A 192 -4.06 -14.29 27.33
N ALA A 193 -4.47 -13.16 27.90
CA ALA A 193 -4.78 -13.05 29.33
C ALA A 193 -6.03 -13.84 29.69
N THR A 194 -6.01 -14.39 30.90
CA THR A 194 -7.10 -15.21 31.43
C THR A 194 -8.38 -14.36 31.58
N PRO A 195 -9.56 -14.87 31.18
CA PRO A 195 -10.80 -14.11 31.35
C PRO A 195 -11.06 -13.74 32.83
N GLY A 196 -11.12 -12.44 33.12
CA GLY A 196 -11.42 -11.91 34.46
C GLY A 196 -10.20 -11.66 35.36
N SER A 197 -8.98 -11.94 34.91
CA SER A 197 -7.75 -11.57 35.62
C SER A 197 -7.38 -10.10 35.43
N ASP A 198 -6.52 -9.60 36.32
CA ASP A 198 -5.77 -8.36 36.07
C ASP A 198 -4.66 -8.65 35.05
N MET A 199 -4.76 -8.01 33.89
CA MET A 199 -3.85 -8.22 32.76
C MET A 199 -2.43 -7.72 33.07
N GLU A 200 -2.29 -6.68 33.89
CA GLU A 200 -0.97 -6.16 34.26
C GLU A 200 -0.26 -7.12 35.23
N GLU A 201 -1.00 -7.70 36.17
CA GLU A 201 -0.48 -8.69 37.12
C GLU A 201 -0.10 -10.00 36.42
N GLU A 202 -0.96 -10.50 35.51
CA GLU A 202 -0.70 -11.70 34.72
C GLU A 202 0.49 -11.52 33.78
N ALA A 203 0.62 -10.36 33.13
CA ALA A 203 1.75 -10.06 32.26
C ALA A 203 3.07 -9.94 33.03
N ALA A 204 3.05 -9.33 34.23
CA ALA A 204 4.22 -9.27 35.09
C ALA A 204 4.67 -10.67 35.52
N ALA A 205 3.74 -11.53 35.96
CA ALA A 205 4.05 -12.91 36.36
C ALA A 205 4.56 -13.77 35.20
N ALA A 206 3.92 -13.67 34.03
CA ALA A 206 4.35 -14.37 32.81
C ALA A 206 5.75 -13.94 32.37
N SER A 207 6.05 -12.64 32.45
CA SER A 207 7.36 -12.12 32.06
C SER A 207 8.49 -12.56 33.00
N GLU A 208 8.27 -12.65 34.31
CA GLU A 208 9.30 -13.17 35.22
C GLU A 208 9.55 -14.67 35.01
N ALA A 209 8.50 -15.46 34.73
CA ALA A 209 8.65 -16.87 34.39
C ALA A 209 9.42 -17.07 33.07
N ALA A 210 9.06 -16.32 32.03
CA ALA A 210 9.74 -16.36 30.73
C ALA A 210 11.20 -15.89 30.83
N LYS A 211 11.48 -14.86 31.64
CA LYS A 211 12.85 -14.37 31.90
C LYS A 211 13.73 -15.44 32.54
N LEU A 212 13.23 -16.18 33.53
CA LEU A 212 13.99 -17.27 34.17
C LEU A 212 14.26 -18.41 33.19
N SER A 213 13.25 -18.82 32.42
CA SER A 213 13.36 -19.86 31.41
C SER A 213 14.37 -19.48 30.32
N LEU A 214 14.23 -18.27 29.77
CA LEU A 214 15.11 -17.72 28.74
C LEU A 214 16.55 -17.60 29.22
N SER A 215 16.76 -17.07 30.42
CA SER A 215 18.10 -16.92 31.01
C SER A 215 18.76 -18.27 31.23
N SER A 216 18.02 -19.28 31.69
CA SER A 216 18.54 -20.63 31.91
C SER A 216 18.94 -21.29 30.59
N SER A 217 18.08 -21.21 29.57
CA SER A 217 18.33 -21.80 28.25
C SER A 217 19.54 -21.14 27.57
N LEU A 218 19.61 -19.80 27.57
CA LEU A 218 20.73 -19.04 26.99
C LEU A 218 22.04 -19.29 27.73
N ALA A 219 22.04 -19.28 29.08
CA ALA A 219 23.22 -19.57 29.88
C ALA A 219 23.77 -20.98 29.59
N SER A 220 22.89 -21.97 29.43
CA SER A 220 23.28 -23.34 29.08
C SER A 220 23.89 -23.42 27.68
N GLN A 221 23.26 -22.81 26.69
CA GLN A 221 23.73 -22.87 25.29
C GLN A 221 25.05 -22.12 25.08
N LEU A 222 25.17 -20.94 25.69
CA LEU A 222 26.37 -20.12 25.58
C LEU A 222 27.47 -20.56 26.56
N GLY A 223 27.18 -21.52 27.46
CA GLY A 223 28.11 -22.02 28.47
C GLY A 223 28.64 -20.95 29.43
N ILE A 224 27.87 -19.86 29.63
CA ILE A 224 28.19 -18.75 30.54
C ILE A 224 27.27 -18.79 31.76
N PRO A 225 27.72 -18.29 32.94
CA PRO A 225 26.83 -18.17 34.08
C PRO A 225 25.70 -17.16 33.80
N ALA A 226 24.49 -17.45 34.27
CA ALA A 226 23.34 -16.54 34.12
C ALA A 226 23.57 -15.14 34.70
N SER A 227 24.52 -14.98 35.63
CA SER A 227 24.94 -13.67 36.17
C SER A 227 25.63 -12.76 35.15
N GLN A 228 26.04 -13.28 34.00
CA GLN A 228 26.61 -12.51 32.88
C GLN A 228 25.56 -12.11 31.84
N LEU A 229 24.29 -12.49 32.05
CA LEU A 229 23.16 -12.09 31.22
C LEU A 229 22.50 -10.85 31.81
N THR A 230 22.27 -9.85 30.98
CA THR A 230 21.42 -8.70 31.32
C THR A 230 20.11 -8.83 30.55
N VAL A 231 18.99 -8.95 31.25
CA VAL A 231 17.66 -9.10 30.63
C VAL A 231 16.84 -7.84 30.85
N SER A 232 16.37 -7.25 29.75
CA SER A 232 15.40 -6.14 29.74
C SER A 232 14.05 -6.66 29.26
N VAL A 233 12.98 -6.26 29.93
CA VAL A 233 11.61 -6.70 29.62
C VAL A 233 10.76 -5.47 29.26
N ARG A 234 9.99 -5.59 28.18
CA ARG A 234 9.03 -4.58 27.73
C ARG A 234 7.68 -5.24 27.48
N LEU A 235 6.71 -4.89 28.32
CA LEU A 235 5.33 -5.32 28.19
C LEU A 235 4.56 -4.32 27.32
N ILE A 236 3.87 -4.83 26.30
CA ILE A 236 3.06 -4.04 25.38
C ILE A 236 1.60 -4.47 25.55
N TYR A 237 0.77 -3.54 26.00
CA TYR A 237 -0.65 -3.75 26.27
C TYR A 237 -1.52 -3.16 25.14
N PRO A 238 -2.74 -3.68 24.95
CA PRO A 238 -3.72 -3.05 24.10
C PRO A 238 -4.09 -1.67 24.69
N PRO A 239 -4.51 -0.72 23.84
CA PRO A 239 -4.91 0.60 24.31
C PRO A 239 -6.06 0.47 25.33
N SER A 240 -5.94 1.17 26.46
CA SER A 240 -6.98 1.20 27.48
C SER A 240 -8.30 1.68 26.84
N PRO A 241 -9.45 1.08 27.19
CA PRO A 241 -10.74 1.58 26.73
C PRO A 241 -10.89 3.05 27.15
N PRO A 242 -11.52 3.90 26.31
CA PRO A 242 -11.74 5.30 26.66
C PRO A 242 -12.51 5.38 27.98
N PRO A 243 -12.24 6.39 28.83
CA PRO A 243 -12.98 6.59 30.07
C PRO A 243 -14.48 6.64 29.74
N SER A 244 -15.28 5.93 30.54
CA SER A 244 -16.73 5.91 30.38
C SER A 244 -17.26 7.34 30.37
N PHE A 245 -18.11 7.65 29.37
CA PHE A 245 -18.69 8.97 29.21
C PHE A 245 -19.33 9.44 30.52
N PRO A 246 -19.23 10.74 30.86
CA PRO A 246 -19.98 11.29 31.99
C PRO A 246 -21.48 11.01 31.80
N PRO A 247 -22.24 10.83 32.90
CA PRO A 247 -23.68 10.57 32.80
C PRO A 247 -24.34 11.66 31.95
N SER A 248 -25.19 11.24 31.01
CA SER A 248 -25.86 12.13 30.08
C SER A 248 -26.55 13.27 30.84
N PRO A 249 -26.42 14.53 30.37
CA PRO A 249 -27.15 15.64 30.97
C PRO A 249 -28.66 15.36 30.89
N PRO A 250 -29.46 15.83 31.89
CA PRO A 250 -30.89 15.62 31.88
C PRO A 250 -31.50 16.16 30.58
N LEU A 251 -32.36 15.36 29.96
CA LEU A 251 -33.05 15.70 28.71
C LEU A 251 -33.68 17.10 28.84
N LEU A 252 -33.25 18.01 27.98
CA LEU A 252 -33.88 19.32 27.86
C LEU A 252 -35.35 19.14 27.44
N PRO A 253 -36.28 19.93 27.99
CA PRO A 253 -37.67 19.87 27.58
C PRO A 253 -37.81 20.14 26.07
N PRO A 254 -38.79 19.52 25.40
CA PRO A 254 -38.98 19.67 23.96
C PRO A 254 -39.12 21.15 23.61
N SER A 255 -38.38 21.58 22.59
CA SER A 255 -38.46 22.94 22.05
C SER A 255 -39.88 23.19 21.52
N PRO A 256 -40.48 24.38 21.74
CA PRO A 256 -41.80 24.70 21.22
C PRO A 256 -41.79 24.66 19.69
N SER A 257 -42.84 24.08 19.11
CA SER A 257 -43.02 23.95 17.66
C SER A 257 -42.89 25.31 16.96
N PRO A 258 -42.26 25.39 15.78
CA PRO A 258 -42.20 26.62 15.02
C PRO A 258 -43.63 27.05 14.59
N PRO A 259 -43.92 28.37 14.55
CA PRO A 259 -45.22 28.86 14.10
C PRO A 259 -45.46 28.52 12.62
N PRO A 260 -46.72 28.33 12.20
CA PRO A 260 -47.05 28.00 10.83
C PRO A 260 -46.61 29.12 9.86
N PRO A 261 -46.23 28.78 8.62
CA PRO A 261 -45.83 29.76 7.63
C PRO A 261 -47.00 30.67 7.24
N SER A 262 -46.71 31.96 7.11
CA SER A 262 -47.65 32.99 6.66
C SER A 262 -48.20 32.69 5.25
N PRO A 263 -49.49 32.97 4.97
CA PRO A 263 -50.10 32.70 3.68
C PRO A 263 -49.45 33.53 2.56
N SER A 264 -49.16 32.88 1.44
CA SER A 264 -48.62 33.52 0.23
C SER A 264 -49.65 34.49 -0.39
N PRO A 265 -49.20 35.62 -0.97
CA PRO A 265 -50.09 36.57 -1.64
C PRO A 265 -50.74 35.96 -2.90
N PRO A 266 -51.96 36.40 -3.27
CA PRO A 266 -52.70 35.86 -4.39
C PRO A 266 -52.05 36.20 -5.75
N PRO A 267 -52.16 35.31 -6.76
CA PRO A 267 -51.64 35.55 -8.10
C PRO A 267 -52.43 36.64 -8.85
N PRO A 268 -51.80 37.37 -9.79
CA PRO A 268 -52.45 38.41 -10.58
C PRO A 268 -53.51 37.84 -11.54
N THR A 269 -54.59 38.61 -11.71
CA THR A 269 -55.78 38.28 -12.52
C THR A 269 -55.50 38.24 -14.03
N PRO A 270 -56.03 37.26 -14.79
CA PRO A 270 -55.93 37.22 -16.25
C PRO A 270 -56.90 38.20 -16.96
N PRO A 271 -56.58 38.68 -18.18
CA PRO A 271 -57.41 39.60 -18.97
C PRO A 271 -58.65 38.91 -19.60
N PRO A 272 -59.69 39.67 -19.98
CA PRO A 272 -61.03 39.15 -20.31
C PRO A 272 -61.16 38.55 -21.73
N SER A 273 -61.99 37.50 -21.84
CA SER A 273 -62.33 36.83 -23.11
C SER A 273 -63.53 37.49 -23.85
N PRO A 274 -63.52 37.55 -25.20
CA PRO A 274 -64.63 38.05 -26.03
C PRO A 274 -65.77 37.01 -26.27
N PRO A 275 -66.98 37.46 -26.71
CA PRO A 275 -68.24 36.71 -26.62
C PRO A 275 -68.57 35.76 -27.81
N PRO A 276 -69.52 34.83 -27.66
CA PRO A 276 -69.89 33.86 -28.71
C PRO A 276 -71.08 34.33 -29.58
N PRO A 277 -71.20 33.85 -30.85
CA PRO A 277 -72.45 33.88 -31.60
C PRO A 277 -73.04 32.47 -31.87
N SER A 278 -74.26 32.29 -31.34
CA SER A 278 -75.49 31.71 -31.91
C SER A 278 -75.48 30.77 -33.13
N PHE A 279 -76.10 29.59 -32.96
CA PHE A 279 -76.91 28.91 -34.00
C PHE A 279 -78.15 28.23 -33.37
N PRO A 280 -79.34 28.31 -34.01
CA PRO A 280 -80.56 27.60 -33.61
C PRO A 280 -80.87 26.41 -34.60
N PRO A 281 -82.05 25.75 -34.58
CA PRO A 281 -82.30 24.47 -33.88
C PRO A 281 -82.92 23.35 -34.78
N VAL A 282 -83.44 22.26 -34.14
CA VAL A 282 -84.57 21.35 -34.56
C VAL A 282 -84.17 19.93 -35.06
N ILE A 283 -84.30 18.83 -34.26
CA ILE A 283 -85.41 17.80 -34.09
C ILE A 283 -85.43 16.72 -35.22
N PRO A 284 -85.86 15.43 -35.05
CA PRO A 284 -85.59 14.35 -34.06
C PRO A 284 -85.43 12.93 -34.71
N SER A 285 -85.48 11.86 -33.89
CA SER A 285 -85.92 10.46 -34.22
C SER A 285 -85.04 9.64 -35.19
N GLY A 286 -84.81 8.34 -35.03
CA GLY A 286 -85.26 7.35 -34.05
C GLY A 286 -84.71 5.98 -34.46
N GLN A 287 -84.28 5.18 -33.47
CA GLN A 287 -84.21 3.71 -33.44
C GLN A 287 -83.42 2.95 -34.56
N PRO A 288 -83.24 1.62 -34.43
CA PRO A 288 -82.03 0.95 -33.94
C PRO A 288 -81.22 0.28 -35.06
N ASN A 289 -79.91 0.02 -34.89
CA ASN A 289 -79.29 -1.14 -35.55
C ASN A 289 -77.93 -1.59 -34.99
N MET A 290 -77.71 -2.89 -35.20
CA MET A 290 -76.73 -3.87 -34.73
C MET A 290 -75.23 -3.51 -34.84
N PRO A 291 -74.33 -4.27 -34.16
CA PRO A 291 -72.91 -3.91 -34.00
C PRO A 291 -72.06 -4.27 -35.24
N PRO A 292 -70.99 -3.49 -35.55
CA PRO A 292 -69.97 -3.89 -36.52
C PRO A 292 -68.88 -4.79 -35.87
N PRO A 293 -68.23 -5.66 -36.66
CA PRO A 293 -67.27 -6.67 -36.18
C PRO A 293 -65.90 -6.07 -35.82
N PRO A 294 -65.07 -6.78 -35.01
CA PRO A 294 -63.76 -6.30 -34.62
C PRO A 294 -62.78 -6.26 -35.82
N PRO A 295 -61.89 -5.25 -35.91
CA PRO A 295 -60.87 -5.19 -36.96
C PRO A 295 -59.76 -6.22 -36.72
N SER A 296 -59.27 -6.81 -37.82
CA SER A 296 -58.27 -7.86 -37.87
C SER A 296 -56.86 -7.39 -37.46
N PRO A 297 -56.02 -8.26 -36.86
CA PRO A 297 -54.63 -7.93 -36.53
C PRO A 297 -53.75 -7.85 -37.79
N PRO A 298 -52.71 -6.99 -37.81
CA PRO A 298 -51.77 -6.89 -38.91
C PRO A 298 -50.86 -8.14 -38.99
N PRO A 299 -50.34 -8.48 -40.20
CA PRO A 299 -49.50 -9.65 -40.39
C PRO A 299 -48.11 -9.48 -39.76
N PRO A 300 -47.46 -10.57 -39.30
CA PRO A 300 -46.12 -10.54 -38.74
C PRO A 300 -45.05 -10.29 -39.82
N LEU A 301 -44.03 -9.52 -39.46
CA LEU A 301 -42.82 -9.32 -40.25
C LEU A 301 -42.03 -10.64 -40.38
N PRO A 302 -41.41 -10.93 -41.55
CA PRO A 302 -40.58 -12.11 -41.72
C PRO A 302 -39.25 -12.00 -40.95
N PRO A 303 -38.72 -13.11 -40.42
CA PRO A 303 -37.43 -13.12 -39.73
C PRO A 303 -36.25 -12.96 -40.71
N PRO A 304 -35.11 -12.39 -40.26
CA PRO A 304 -33.92 -12.28 -41.08
C PRO A 304 -33.29 -13.66 -41.37
N PRO A 305 -32.61 -13.84 -42.53
CA PRO A 305 -32.03 -15.12 -42.91
C PRO A 305 -30.83 -15.50 -42.03
N SER A 306 -30.73 -16.79 -41.72
CA SER A 306 -29.66 -17.38 -40.92
C SER A 306 -28.33 -17.43 -41.70
N PRO A 307 -27.17 -17.22 -41.04
CA PRO A 307 -25.85 -17.40 -41.66
C PRO A 307 -25.55 -18.88 -41.93
N PRO A 308 -24.72 -19.20 -42.95
CA PRO A 308 -24.38 -20.58 -43.30
C PRO A 308 -23.49 -21.24 -42.22
N PRO A 309 -23.56 -22.57 -42.07
CA PRO A 309 -22.79 -23.31 -41.07
C PRO A 309 -21.30 -23.37 -41.42
N LEU A 310 -20.46 -23.20 -40.40
CA LEU A 310 -19.00 -23.40 -40.47
C LEU A 310 -18.65 -24.90 -40.64
N PRO A 311 -17.56 -25.23 -41.36
CA PRO A 311 -17.10 -26.61 -41.47
C PRO A 311 -16.54 -27.14 -40.13
N PRO A 312 -16.63 -28.45 -39.87
CA PRO A 312 -16.12 -29.05 -38.65
C PRO A 312 -14.58 -29.07 -38.62
N PRO A 313 -13.96 -28.89 -37.43
CA PRO A 313 -12.52 -28.99 -37.28
C PRO A 313 -12.02 -30.45 -37.44
N PRO A 314 -10.78 -30.65 -37.91
CA PRO A 314 -10.21 -31.99 -38.08
C PRO A 314 -9.95 -32.68 -36.73
N SER A 315 -10.11 -34.00 -36.72
CA SER A 315 -9.91 -34.85 -35.54
C SER A 315 -8.43 -34.91 -35.12
N PRO A 316 -8.12 -34.89 -33.81
CA PRO A 316 -6.75 -35.07 -33.33
C PRO A 316 -6.25 -36.52 -33.50
N PRO A 317 -4.94 -36.73 -33.69
CA PRO A 317 -4.36 -38.07 -33.79
C PRO A 317 -4.39 -38.83 -32.44
N PRO A 318 -4.37 -40.17 -32.45
CA PRO A 318 -4.46 -40.99 -31.25
C PRO A 318 -3.20 -40.91 -30.38
N SER A 319 -3.40 -40.83 -29.07
CA SER A 319 -2.34 -40.76 -28.05
C SER A 319 -1.57 -42.09 -27.90
N PRO A 320 -0.24 -42.06 -27.68
CA PRO A 320 0.56 -43.24 -27.35
C PRO A 320 0.26 -43.77 -25.94
N PRO A 321 0.56 -45.05 -25.65
CA PRO A 321 0.28 -45.67 -24.35
C PRO A 321 1.17 -45.12 -23.22
N PRO A 322 0.70 -45.15 -21.96
CA PRO A 322 1.44 -44.58 -20.83
C PRO A 322 2.64 -45.46 -20.46
N LEU A 323 3.79 -44.81 -20.27
CA LEU A 323 5.00 -45.42 -19.70
C LEU A 323 4.93 -45.43 -18.18
N SER A 324 5.38 -46.53 -17.57
CA SER A 324 5.43 -46.76 -16.12
C SER A 324 6.28 -45.72 -15.37
N PRO A 325 5.94 -45.37 -14.11
CA PRO A 325 6.68 -44.39 -13.34
C PRO A 325 8.03 -44.94 -12.84
N PRO A 326 9.11 -44.13 -12.84
CA PRO A 326 10.39 -44.50 -12.25
C PRO A 326 10.35 -44.42 -10.70
N PRO A 327 11.30 -45.07 -9.99
CA PRO A 327 11.32 -45.09 -8.53
C PRO A 327 11.61 -43.71 -7.92
N LEU A 328 10.96 -43.44 -6.79
CA LEU A 328 11.03 -42.19 -6.02
C LEU A 328 12.48 -41.87 -5.59
N SER A 329 12.92 -40.67 -5.94
CA SER A 329 14.16 -40.05 -5.43
C SER A 329 13.92 -39.40 -4.05
N PRO A 330 14.95 -39.24 -3.21
CA PRO A 330 14.84 -38.65 -1.87
C PRO A 330 14.38 -37.18 -1.93
N PRO A 331 13.78 -36.64 -0.85
CA PRO A 331 13.20 -35.30 -0.85
C PRO A 331 14.30 -34.23 -1.04
N PRO A 332 14.02 -33.19 -1.86
CA PRO A 332 14.97 -32.10 -2.08
C PRO A 332 15.12 -31.23 -0.83
N PRO A 333 16.26 -30.51 -0.67
CA PRO A 333 16.45 -29.53 0.39
C PRO A 333 15.37 -28.43 0.34
N SER A 334 14.95 -27.98 1.52
CA SER A 334 13.96 -26.94 1.73
C SER A 334 14.30 -25.64 0.98
N LEU A 335 13.35 -25.18 0.17
CA LEU A 335 13.41 -23.94 -0.62
C LEU A 335 13.55 -22.68 0.26
N PRO A 336 14.26 -21.63 -0.22
CA PRO A 336 14.19 -20.30 0.37
C PRO A 336 12.78 -19.70 0.22
N SER A 337 12.39 -18.83 1.17
CA SER A 337 11.15 -18.06 1.12
C SER A 337 10.99 -17.36 -0.24
N PRO A 338 9.80 -17.40 -0.88
CA PRO A 338 9.61 -16.80 -2.19
C PRO A 338 9.85 -15.28 -2.13
N LEU A 339 10.72 -14.78 -3.01
CA LEU A 339 10.83 -13.35 -3.31
C LEU A 339 9.53 -12.93 -4.00
N TYR A 340 8.83 -11.96 -3.42
CA TYR A 340 7.63 -11.38 -4.04
C TYR A 340 8.00 -10.08 -4.76
N PRO A 341 7.38 -9.79 -5.91
CA PRO A 341 7.70 -8.60 -6.69
C PRO A 341 7.30 -7.31 -5.97
N SER A 342 7.96 -6.20 -6.33
CA SER A 342 7.65 -4.86 -5.82
C SER A 342 7.83 -3.79 -6.91
N SER A 343 7.18 -2.64 -6.73
CA SER A 343 7.15 -1.54 -7.71
C SER A 343 7.22 -0.19 -7.00
N ASN A 344 7.75 0.84 -7.67
CA ASN A 344 8.10 2.12 -7.04
C ASN A 344 7.78 3.34 -7.94
N ILE A 345 7.49 4.48 -7.31
CA ILE A 345 7.38 5.83 -7.90
C ILE A 345 8.36 6.76 -7.17
N TRP A 346 9.26 7.44 -7.90
CA TRP A 346 10.23 8.37 -7.30
C TRP A 346 10.60 9.51 -8.26
N GLY A 347 11.21 10.57 -7.71
CA GLY A 347 11.64 11.71 -8.52
C GLY A 347 10.45 12.38 -9.23
N ASP A 348 10.68 12.89 -10.43
CA ASP A 348 9.66 13.47 -11.31
C ASP A 348 9.08 12.44 -12.28
N PRO A 349 7.88 11.93 -12.02
CA PRO A 349 7.86 10.63 -11.40
C PRO A 349 8.30 9.54 -12.38
N HIS A 350 9.42 8.91 -12.07
CA HIS A 350 9.85 7.67 -12.70
C HIS A 350 9.19 6.51 -11.99
N HIS A 351 8.78 5.53 -12.78
CA HIS A 351 8.07 4.34 -12.34
C HIS A 351 8.93 3.11 -12.64
N VAL A 352 9.04 2.21 -11.65
CA VAL A 352 9.60 0.86 -11.78
C VAL A 352 8.47 -0.10 -11.48
N GLY A 353 8.14 -0.96 -12.44
CA GLY A 353 7.13 -2.01 -12.30
C GLY A 353 7.63 -3.24 -11.53
N ALA A 354 6.68 -4.13 -11.21
CA ALA A 354 6.89 -5.39 -10.48
C ALA A 354 7.99 -6.30 -11.07
N HIS A 355 8.14 -6.32 -12.40
CA HIS A 355 9.17 -7.10 -13.09
C HIS A 355 10.42 -6.26 -13.42
N GLY A 356 10.47 -5.01 -12.96
CA GLY A 356 11.51 -4.05 -13.32
C GLY A 356 11.27 -3.34 -14.64
N ASP A 357 10.01 -3.15 -15.04
CA ASP A 357 9.60 -2.25 -16.12
C ASP A 357 10.05 -0.82 -15.80
N HIS A 358 10.56 -0.04 -16.77
CA HIS A 358 10.89 1.37 -16.57
C HIS A 358 10.05 2.27 -17.46
N PHE A 359 9.40 3.29 -16.87
CA PHE A 359 8.71 4.34 -17.61
C PHE A 359 8.59 5.62 -16.78
N SER A 360 8.40 6.76 -17.44
CA SER A 360 8.12 8.04 -16.81
C SER A 360 6.63 8.35 -16.86
N PHE A 361 6.12 8.99 -15.80
CA PHE A 361 4.74 9.45 -15.73
C PHE A 361 4.67 10.82 -15.05
N ARG A 362 4.58 11.88 -15.87
CA ARG A 362 4.46 13.26 -15.38
C ARG A 362 3.13 13.48 -14.65
N GLY A 363 2.02 13.00 -15.20
CA GLY A 363 0.69 13.35 -14.69
C GLY A 363 0.30 14.80 -14.95
N ALA A 364 -0.99 15.05 -15.15
CA ALA A 364 -1.52 16.40 -15.25
C ALA A 364 -1.45 17.13 -13.90
N ASN A 365 -1.33 18.46 -13.96
CA ASN A 365 -1.15 19.27 -12.76
C ASN A 365 -2.38 19.22 -11.84
N ARG A 366 -2.16 18.82 -10.59
CA ARG A 366 -3.16 18.64 -9.53
C ARG A 366 -4.18 17.53 -9.78
N SER A 367 -3.95 16.71 -10.80
CA SER A 367 -4.76 15.53 -11.09
C SER A 367 -4.40 14.37 -10.17
N VAL A 368 -5.38 13.50 -9.95
CA VAL A 368 -5.26 12.31 -9.11
C VAL A 368 -5.32 11.10 -10.02
N TYR A 369 -4.39 10.16 -9.89
CA TYR A 369 -4.36 8.95 -10.73
C TYR A 369 -4.42 7.68 -9.88
N ALA A 370 -5.07 6.64 -10.41
CA ALA A 370 -5.11 5.30 -9.83
C ALA A 370 -3.74 4.62 -9.94
N VAL A 371 -3.05 4.45 -8.81
CA VAL A 371 -1.72 3.81 -8.74
C VAL A 371 -1.85 2.30 -8.56
N LEU A 372 -2.75 1.87 -7.66
CA LEU A 372 -3.10 0.47 -7.42
C LEU A 372 -4.62 0.35 -7.28
N SER A 373 -5.20 -0.61 -7.98
CA SER A 373 -6.56 -1.08 -7.80
C SER A 373 -6.50 -2.60 -7.69
N ALA A 374 -6.77 -3.10 -6.49
CA ALA A 374 -6.90 -4.52 -6.18
C ALA A 374 -8.27 -4.75 -5.53
N ARG A 375 -8.62 -6.02 -5.29
CA ARG A 375 -9.89 -6.32 -4.61
C ARG A 375 -9.89 -5.67 -3.23
N HIS A 376 -10.87 -4.80 -2.99
CA HIS A 376 -11.05 -4.06 -1.75
C HIS A 376 -9.88 -3.15 -1.32
N LEU A 377 -8.94 -2.84 -2.21
CA LEU A 377 -7.85 -1.89 -1.95
C LEU A 377 -7.62 -1.01 -3.17
N GLN A 378 -7.84 0.29 -3.01
CA GLN A 378 -7.58 1.31 -4.02
C GLN A 378 -6.56 2.31 -3.45
N VAL A 379 -5.55 2.63 -4.24
CA VAL A 379 -4.52 3.64 -3.94
C VAL A 379 -4.47 4.63 -5.08
N ASN A 380 -4.71 5.89 -4.74
CA ASN A 380 -4.65 7.01 -5.67
C ASN A 380 -3.57 8.00 -5.23
N ALA A 381 -2.97 8.70 -6.19
CA ALA A 381 -1.90 9.66 -5.93
C ALA A 381 -2.15 10.97 -6.67
N ARG A 382 -1.96 12.11 -5.99
CA ARG A 382 -2.05 13.44 -6.60
C ARG A 382 -0.69 13.88 -7.13
N TYR A 383 -0.65 14.19 -8.42
CA TYR A 383 0.52 14.73 -9.10
C TYR A 383 0.41 16.25 -9.17
N VAL A 384 1.49 16.97 -8.89
CA VAL A 384 1.52 18.44 -8.92
C VAL A 384 2.72 18.90 -9.72
N ALA A 385 2.48 19.74 -10.72
CA ALA A 385 3.55 20.29 -11.55
C ALA A 385 4.42 21.24 -10.72
N GLU A 386 5.73 21.06 -10.81
CA GLU A 386 6.72 21.83 -10.07
C GLU A 386 7.92 22.13 -10.96
N SER A 387 8.57 23.26 -10.70
CA SER A 387 9.87 23.58 -11.28
C SER A 387 10.94 23.47 -10.19
N PHE A 388 12.01 22.76 -10.50
CA PHE A 388 13.03 22.42 -9.52
C PHE A 388 14.40 22.24 -10.17
N THR A 389 15.45 22.37 -9.37
CA THR A 389 16.84 22.26 -9.78
C THR A 389 17.35 20.83 -9.55
N MET A 390 18.04 20.26 -10.53
CA MET A 390 18.74 18.96 -10.49
C MET A 390 20.19 19.08 -11.00
N GLY A 391 20.98 18.00 -10.91
CA GLY A 391 22.39 17.94 -11.35
C GLY A 391 23.40 18.03 -10.20
N GLY A 392 24.69 17.80 -10.49
CA GLY A 392 25.74 17.65 -9.47
C GLY A 392 26.56 18.90 -9.11
N LYS A 393 27.39 18.80 -8.05
CA LYS A 393 28.44 19.78 -7.64
C LYS A 393 29.81 19.50 -8.27
N CYS A 394 29.89 18.59 -9.23
CA CYS A 394 31.16 18.23 -9.87
C CYS A 394 31.56 19.28 -10.93
N ALA A 395 32.85 19.36 -11.27
CA ALA A 395 33.38 20.38 -12.19
C ALA A 395 32.78 20.35 -13.62
N TYR A 396 32.09 19.27 -13.98
CA TYR A 396 31.44 19.04 -15.28
C TYR A 396 29.92 18.77 -15.16
N CYS A 397 29.36 18.89 -13.96
CA CYS A 397 27.93 18.73 -13.72
C CYS A 397 27.27 20.10 -13.92
N THR A 398 26.41 20.25 -14.93
CA THR A 398 25.56 21.44 -15.02
C THR A 398 24.38 21.30 -14.08
N GLN A 399 24.09 22.36 -13.31
CA GLN A 399 22.79 22.50 -12.66
C GLN A 399 21.74 22.69 -13.74
N LYS A 400 20.66 21.92 -13.68
CA LYS A 400 19.59 21.91 -14.66
C LYS A 400 18.29 22.34 -14.02
N THR A 401 17.47 23.05 -14.78
CA THR A 401 16.10 23.39 -14.38
C THR A 401 15.15 22.38 -15.00
N VAL A 402 14.37 21.71 -14.17
CA VAL A 402 13.38 20.72 -14.61
C VAL A 402 11.98 21.25 -14.35
N HIS A 403 11.16 21.27 -15.40
CA HIS A 403 9.74 21.55 -15.36
C HIS A 403 8.97 20.24 -15.43
N GLY A 404 8.85 19.59 -14.27
CA GLY A 404 8.21 18.30 -14.14
C GLY A 404 7.01 18.33 -13.21
N SER A 405 6.90 17.30 -12.40
CA SER A 405 5.87 17.15 -11.38
C SER A 405 6.39 16.28 -10.25
N PHE A 406 5.64 16.20 -9.15
CA PHE A 406 5.86 15.26 -8.07
C PHE A 406 4.54 14.72 -7.56
N VAL A 407 4.57 13.52 -6.98
CA VAL A 407 3.47 13.07 -6.14
C VAL A 407 3.47 13.86 -4.84
N LYS A 408 2.34 14.47 -4.51
CA LYS A 408 2.17 15.33 -3.32
C LYS A 408 1.21 14.76 -2.30
N SER A 409 0.33 13.84 -2.68
CA SER A 409 -0.65 13.27 -1.77
C SER A 409 -0.98 11.83 -2.14
N LEU A 410 -1.21 11.01 -1.12
CA LEU A 410 -1.66 9.63 -1.21
C LEU A 410 -3.07 9.53 -0.62
N TYR A 411 -3.93 8.82 -1.32
CA TYR A 411 -5.29 8.49 -0.88
C TYR A 411 -5.47 6.98 -0.96
N VAL A 412 -5.73 6.34 0.17
CA VAL A 412 -6.03 4.90 0.21
C VAL A 412 -7.48 4.71 0.60
N HIS A 413 -8.21 3.92 -0.19
CA HIS A 413 -9.54 3.43 0.13
C HIS A 413 -9.46 1.91 0.26
N ALA A 414 -9.76 1.39 1.43
CA ALA A 414 -9.79 -0.04 1.70
C ALA A 414 -11.15 -0.46 2.26
N ARG A 415 -11.57 -1.69 1.95
CA ARG A 415 -12.78 -2.31 2.51
C ARG A 415 -12.41 -3.60 3.23
N THR A 416 -12.72 -3.68 4.51
CA THR A 416 -12.40 -4.87 5.30
C THR A 416 -13.38 -6.01 5.03
N SER A 417 -12.97 -7.21 5.43
CA SER A 417 -13.78 -8.42 5.44
C SER A 417 -15.04 -8.30 6.30
N SER A 418 -15.02 -7.46 7.34
CA SER A 418 -16.18 -7.18 8.20
C SER A 418 -17.13 -6.12 7.60
N GLY A 419 -16.78 -5.49 6.48
CA GLY A 419 -17.58 -4.47 5.80
C GLY A 419 -17.28 -3.04 6.23
N LEU A 420 -16.19 -2.81 6.98
CA LEU A 420 -15.73 -1.45 7.29
C LEU A 420 -15.00 -0.84 6.10
N THR A 421 -15.14 0.47 5.94
CA THR A 421 -14.42 1.27 4.95
C THR A 421 -13.37 2.11 5.67
N LEU A 422 -12.13 1.99 5.21
CA LEU A 422 -10.99 2.80 5.66
C LEU A 422 -10.60 3.78 4.56
N LEU A 423 -10.50 5.06 4.91
CA LEU A 423 -9.95 6.11 4.06
C LEU A 423 -8.69 6.68 4.73
N VAL A 424 -7.54 6.63 4.05
CA VAL A 424 -6.27 7.18 4.54
C VAL A 424 -5.79 8.30 3.63
N GLU A 425 -5.60 9.50 4.19
CA GLU A 425 -5.00 10.65 3.51
C GLU A 425 -3.62 10.95 4.08
N TYR A 426 -2.63 11.12 3.19
CA TYR A 426 -1.27 11.50 3.56
C TYR A 426 -0.68 12.50 2.56
N HIS A 427 0.01 13.52 3.06
CA HIS A 427 0.58 14.59 2.23
C HIS A 427 2.09 14.72 2.40
N ALA A 428 2.78 15.01 1.29
CA ALA A 428 4.22 15.31 1.30
C ALA A 428 4.55 16.49 2.22
N ASP A 429 3.75 17.55 2.17
CA ASP A 429 4.08 18.83 2.80
C ASP A 429 3.75 18.87 4.31
N THR A 430 2.84 18.01 4.79
CA THR A 430 2.50 17.84 6.22
C THR A 430 2.73 16.40 6.71
N PRO A 431 3.94 15.85 6.59
CA PRO A 431 4.16 14.40 6.68
C PRO A 431 4.24 13.85 8.11
N SER A 432 3.94 14.68 9.10
CA SER A 432 3.83 14.28 10.51
C SER A 432 2.41 13.92 10.94
N LEU A 433 1.47 14.01 10.02
CA LEU A 433 0.07 13.72 10.24
C LEU A 433 -0.45 12.89 9.06
N ALA A 434 -1.17 11.82 9.37
CA ALA A 434 -2.04 11.12 8.44
C ALA A 434 -3.48 11.19 8.97
N GLN A 435 -4.45 11.38 8.07
CA GLN A 435 -5.86 11.28 8.42
C GLN A 435 -6.34 9.87 8.11
N LEU A 436 -6.98 9.23 9.08
CA LEU A 436 -7.62 7.93 8.94
C LEU A 436 -9.10 8.11 9.24
N THR A 437 -9.98 7.71 8.33
CA THR A 437 -11.42 7.67 8.57
C THR A 437 -11.88 6.23 8.48
N VAL A 438 -12.58 5.76 9.52
CA VAL A 438 -13.20 4.43 9.52
C VAL A 438 -14.72 4.60 9.58
N SER A 439 -15.42 3.96 8.66
CA SER A 439 -16.89 4.01 8.59
C SER A 439 -17.45 2.63 8.30
N ALA A 440 -18.71 2.39 8.69
CA ALA A 440 -19.44 1.17 8.37
C ALA A 440 -20.53 1.47 7.33
N GLU A 441 -20.78 0.54 6.42
CA GLU A 441 -21.84 0.68 5.42
C GLU A 441 -23.21 0.84 6.10
N GLY A 442 -23.92 1.94 5.81
CA GLY A 442 -25.23 2.26 6.41
C GLY A 442 -25.20 3.01 7.75
N ILE A 443 -24.02 3.39 8.26
CA ILE A 443 -23.86 4.23 9.45
C ILE A 443 -23.20 5.55 9.03
N GLU A 444 -23.90 6.69 9.20
CA GLU A 444 -23.39 8.03 8.82
C GLU A 444 -22.24 8.54 9.71
N GLU A 445 -22.00 7.92 10.86
CA GLU A 445 -20.92 8.30 11.77
C GLU A 445 -19.58 7.67 11.32
N ALA A 446 -18.86 8.39 10.48
CA ALA A 446 -17.45 8.13 10.23
C ALA A 446 -16.62 8.57 11.45
N ILE A 447 -15.69 7.73 11.91
CA ILE A 447 -14.79 8.04 13.02
C ILE A 447 -13.47 8.56 12.44
N PRO A 448 -13.24 9.89 12.43
CA PRO A 448 -11.95 10.42 12.04
C PRO A 448 -10.94 10.23 13.16
N ALA A 449 -9.83 9.58 12.83
CA ALA A 449 -8.65 9.45 13.66
C ALA A 449 -7.48 10.17 13.00
N LYS A 450 -6.69 10.85 13.82
CA LYS A 450 -5.40 11.40 13.42
C LYS A 450 -4.30 10.46 13.88
N ILE A 451 -3.37 10.16 12.98
CA ILE A 451 -2.14 9.46 13.30
C ILE A 451 -1.04 10.51 13.22
N GLU A 452 -0.38 10.76 14.34
CA GLU A 452 0.60 11.85 14.48
C GLU A 452 1.95 11.31 14.94
N VAL A 453 3.01 11.91 14.41
CA VAL A 453 4.40 11.72 14.84
C VAL A 453 5.07 13.07 15.01
N SER A 454 6.20 13.10 15.71
CA SER A 454 7.03 14.29 15.87
C SER A 454 7.26 15.02 14.53
N LYS A 455 7.34 16.35 14.58
CA LYS A 455 7.62 17.18 13.40
C LYS A 455 9.09 17.07 12.95
N TYR A 456 9.99 16.83 13.90
CA TYR A 456 11.43 16.98 13.67
C TYR A 456 12.25 15.77 14.12
N ASN A 457 11.78 15.04 15.13
CA ASN A 457 12.54 13.97 15.75
C ASN A 457 12.12 12.59 15.20
N PRO A 458 13.01 11.60 15.21
CA PRO A 458 12.62 10.22 14.98
C PRO A 458 11.51 9.82 15.95
N ASP A 459 10.44 9.24 15.43
CA ASP A 459 9.23 8.92 16.19
C ASP A 459 8.37 7.91 15.43
N VAL A 460 7.59 7.11 16.14
CA VAL A 460 6.71 6.10 15.56
C VAL A 460 5.35 6.20 16.25
N ALA A 461 4.30 6.44 15.46
CA ALA A 461 2.94 6.41 15.98
C ALA A 461 2.54 4.95 16.28
N PRO A 462 1.73 4.70 17.33
CA PRO A 462 1.14 3.39 17.53
C PRO A 462 0.39 2.93 16.26
N PRO A 463 0.69 1.72 15.74
CA PRO A 463 -0.01 1.18 14.58
C PRO A 463 -1.53 1.18 14.78
N ARG A 464 -2.27 1.52 13.73
CA ARG A 464 -3.74 1.46 13.72
C ARG A 464 -4.17 0.27 12.88
N THR A 465 -4.61 -0.79 13.56
CA THR A 465 -5.16 -1.98 12.92
C THR A 465 -6.68 -1.91 12.91
N VAL A 466 -7.28 -2.15 11.74
CA VAL A 466 -8.72 -2.29 11.54
C VAL A 466 -8.91 -3.57 10.72
N ASP A 467 -9.38 -4.63 11.39
CA ASP A 467 -9.45 -5.98 10.85
C ASP A 467 -8.11 -6.42 10.21
N GLU A 468 -8.12 -6.80 8.92
CA GLU A 468 -6.93 -7.22 8.19
C GLU A 468 -5.99 -6.08 7.75
N PHE A 469 -6.39 -4.82 7.91
CA PHE A 469 -5.59 -3.66 7.50
C PHE A 469 -4.83 -3.05 8.67
N THR A 470 -3.55 -2.74 8.45
CA THR A 470 -2.70 -2.01 9.40
C THR A 470 -2.16 -0.73 8.77
N VAL A 471 -2.30 0.39 9.48
CA VAL A 471 -1.78 1.71 9.12
C VAL A 471 -0.68 2.12 10.10
N GLU A 472 0.50 2.42 9.59
CA GLU A 472 1.68 2.79 10.37
C GLU A 472 2.23 4.13 9.88
N LEU A 473 2.56 5.03 10.80
CA LEU A 473 3.19 6.32 10.50
C LEU A 473 4.45 6.45 11.35
N TRP A 474 5.57 6.76 10.72
CA TRP A 474 6.82 7.01 11.42
C TRP A 474 7.61 8.16 10.80
N ARG A 475 8.40 8.82 11.64
CA ARG A 475 9.43 9.77 11.24
C ARG A 475 10.79 9.12 11.44
N GLN A 476 11.60 9.08 10.38
CA GLN A 476 13.00 8.70 10.51
C GLN A 476 13.84 9.89 10.97
N HIS A 477 13.62 11.06 10.39
CA HIS A 477 14.26 12.33 10.77
C HIS A 477 13.52 13.53 10.16
N LYS A 478 13.93 14.77 10.43
CA LYS A 478 13.29 15.99 9.90
C LYS A 478 13.05 16.00 8.38
N ARG A 479 13.92 15.34 7.61
CA ARG A 479 13.85 15.28 6.14
C ARG A 479 12.98 14.13 5.58
N GLU A 480 12.54 13.20 6.44
CA GLU A 480 11.83 11.99 6.00
C GLU A 480 10.83 11.50 7.04
N ALA A 481 9.58 11.35 6.61
CA ALA A 481 8.57 10.58 7.32
C ALA A 481 7.80 9.73 6.32
N SER A 482 7.29 8.60 6.78
CA SER A 482 6.67 7.60 5.94
C SER A 482 5.39 7.09 6.57
N ILE A 483 4.42 6.78 5.72
CA ILE A 483 3.23 6.02 6.07
C ILE A 483 3.26 4.66 5.36
N ALA A 484 2.76 3.62 6.01
CA ALA A 484 2.45 2.35 5.38
C ALA A 484 0.98 1.96 5.63
N VAL A 485 0.32 1.43 4.61
CA VAL A 485 -0.98 0.76 4.70
C VAL A 485 -0.81 -0.65 4.15
N SER A 486 -1.13 -1.68 4.92
CA SER A 486 -0.90 -3.06 4.51
C SER A 486 -2.05 -3.99 4.91
N ASN A 487 -2.28 -5.00 4.10
CA ASN A 487 -3.08 -6.19 4.42
C ASN A 487 -2.26 -7.45 4.11
N ASP A 488 -2.89 -8.61 3.97
CA ASP A 488 -2.23 -9.88 3.65
C ASP A 488 -1.80 -10.00 2.17
N GLU A 489 -2.33 -9.19 1.26
CA GLU A 489 -2.03 -9.22 -0.17
C GLU A 489 -1.00 -8.18 -0.59
N PHE A 490 -1.07 -6.97 -0.04
CA PHE A 490 -0.23 -5.83 -0.43
C PHE A 490 0.26 -5.02 0.78
N ALA A 491 1.43 -4.42 0.62
CA ALA A 491 1.91 -3.31 1.45
C ALA A 491 2.17 -2.09 0.56
N VAL A 492 1.56 -0.96 0.94
CA VAL A 492 1.69 0.34 0.28
C VAL A 492 2.46 1.23 1.23
N LYS A 493 3.62 1.73 0.82
CA LYS A 493 4.41 2.71 1.58
C LYS A 493 4.50 4.02 0.81
N ALA A 494 4.35 5.15 1.49
CA ALA A 494 4.66 6.45 0.92
C ALA A 494 5.60 7.22 1.84
N ALA A 495 6.76 7.62 1.31
CA ALA A 495 7.79 8.36 2.02
C ALA A 495 7.80 9.83 1.56
N SER A 496 7.52 10.74 2.48
CA SER A 496 7.73 12.18 2.25
C SER A 496 9.19 12.53 2.40
N ARG A 497 9.81 13.05 1.34
CA ARG A 497 11.21 13.48 1.30
C ARG A 497 11.34 14.91 0.80
N PHE A 498 12.39 15.62 1.21
CA PHE A 498 12.78 16.85 0.52
C PHE A 498 13.21 16.56 -0.90
N LEU A 499 12.96 17.50 -1.80
CA LEU A 499 13.65 17.52 -3.08
C LEU A 499 15.16 17.69 -2.85
N GLY A 500 15.96 17.11 -3.75
CA GLY A 500 17.38 17.41 -3.85
C GLY A 500 17.65 18.90 -3.87
N TRP A 501 18.86 19.32 -3.50
CA TRP A 501 19.19 20.74 -3.42
C TRP A 501 18.16 21.54 -2.60
N ALA A 502 17.81 21.03 -1.41
CA ALA A 502 16.69 21.54 -0.62
C ALA A 502 16.68 23.08 -0.48
N ASP A 503 17.82 23.74 -0.30
CA ASP A 503 17.87 25.21 -0.26
C ASP A 503 17.44 25.89 -1.58
N LEU A 504 17.93 25.39 -2.72
CA LEU A 504 17.56 25.90 -4.05
C LEU A 504 16.12 25.54 -4.43
N ASN A 505 15.63 24.42 -3.91
CA ASN A 505 14.27 23.93 -4.12
C ASN A 505 13.33 24.29 -2.97
N GLU A 506 13.67 25.32 -2.18
CA GLU A 506 12.83 25.92 -1.14
C GLU A 506 12.28 24.91 -0.11
N HIS A 507 13.02 23.84 0.14
CA HIS A 507 12.66 22.73 1.03
C HIS A 507 11.32 22.08 0.66
N LYS A 508 10.91 22.18 -0.61
CA LYS A 508 9.74 21.47 -1.15
C LYS A 508 9.91 19.97 -0.95
N LYS A 509 8.79 19.28 -0.80
CA LYS A 509 8.74 17.83 -0.59
C LYS A 509 8.02 17.09 -1.70
N ARG A 510 8.32 15.81 -1.85
CA ARG A 510 7.62 14.83 -2.70
C ARG A 510 7.26 13.59 -1.88
N LEU A 511 6.31 12.81 -2.36
CA LEU A 511 6.08 11.43 -1.92
C LEU A 511 6.74 10.47 -2.90
N ASP A 512 7.57 9.58 -2.38
CA ASP A 512 7.98 8.37 -3.09
C ASP A 512 7.06 7.23 -2.65
N ILE A 513 6.40 6.54 -3.59
CA ILE A 513 5.43 5.48 -3.29
C ILE A 513 6.06 4.13 -3.66
N SER A 514 5.95 3.15 -2.75
CA SER A 514 6.35 1.76 -2.98
C SER A 514 5.19 0.82 -2.76
N LEU A 515 4.99 -0.13 -3.68
CA LEU A 515 4.02 -1.21 -3.56
C LEU A 515 4.76 -2.53 -3.50
N LYS A 516 4.38 -3.38 -2.54
CA LYS A 516 4.93 -4.72 -2.41
C LYS A 516 3.80 -5.74 -2.35
N ALA A 517 3.87 -6.76 -3.21
CA ALA A 517 3.02 -7.92 -3.08
C ALA A 517 3.47 -8.76 -1.88
N ARG A 518 2.52 -9.21 -1.05
CA ARG A 518 2.75 -10.08 0.12
C ARG A 518 2.28 -11.51 -0.12
N LYS A 519 1.56 -11.72 -1.22
CA LYS A 519 1.19 -13.02 -1.78
C LYS A 519 1.60 -13.07 -3.24
N SER A 520 1.73 -14.29 -3.74
CA SER A 520 1.93 -14.53 -5.18
C SER A 520 0.76 -13.92 -5.96
N THR A 521 1.06 -13.04 -6.90
CA THR A 521 0.07 -12.35 -7.74
C THR A 521 -0.71 -13.34 -8.61
N ALA A 522 -0.05 -14.41 -9.07
CA ALA A 522 -0.66 -15.52 -9.80
C ALA A 522 -1.73 -16.27 -8.97
N SER A 523 -1.69 -16.16 -7.64
CA SER A 523 -2.70 -16.78 -6.75
C SER A 523 -3.93 -15.89 -6.51
N LEU A 524 -3.89 -14.62 -6.91
CA LEU A 524 -4.99 -13.67 -6.72
C LEU A 524 -6.10 -13.93 -7.74
N LYS A 525 -7.35 -14.07 -7.29
CA LYS A 525 -8.51 -14.21 -8.19
C LYS A 525 -8.79 -12.95 -9.02
N VAL A 526 -8.39 -11.80 -8.48
CA VAL A 526 -8.50 -10.48 -9.09
C VAL A 526 -7.09 -9.98 -9.28
N ALA A 527 -6.58 -10.09 -10.51
CA ALA A 527 -5.31 -9.48 -10.83
C ALA A 527 -5.41 -7.95 -10.63
N PRO A 528 -4.44 -7.33 -9.93
CA PRO A 528 -4.42 -5.90 -9.68
C PRO A 528 -4.28 -5.11 -10.98
N HIS A 529 -4.70 -3.84 -10.93
CA HIS A 529 -4.55 -2.86 -12.01
C HIS A 529 -4.14 -1.49 -11.43
N GLY A 530 -4.06 -0.47 -12.28
CA GLY A 530 -3.56 0.86 -11.94
C GLY A 530 -2.20 1.10 -12.57
N LEU A 531 -1.67 2.32 -12.45
CA LEU A 531 -0.41 2.69 -13.10
C LEU A 531 0.73 1.73 -12.75
N LEU A 532 0.86 1.35 -11.47
CA LEU A 532 1.80 0.33 -11.02
C LEU A 532 1.12 -1.02 -10.79
N GLY A 533 -0.12 -1.04 -10.31
CA GLY A 533 -0.79 -2.28 -9.97
C GLY A 533 -0.92 -3.27 -11.13
N GLN A 534 -1.05 -2.78 -12.37
CA GLN A 534 -1.12 -3.65 -13.56
C GLN A 534 0.17 -4.42 -13.84
N THR A 535 1.31 -3.98 -13.30
CA THR A 535 2.61 -4.66 -13.51
C THR A 535 2.69 -5.97 -12.73
N PHE A 536 1.83 -6.17 -11.74
CA PHE A 536 1.72 -7.40 -10.95
C PHE A 536 0.87 -8.47 -11.67
N ASP A 537 1.23 -8.80 -12.91
CA ASP A 537 0.49 -9.71 -13.79
C ASP A 537 0.98 -11.16 -13.77
N GLY A 538 2.19 -11.40 -13.27
CA GLY A 538 2.76 -12.74 -13.04
C GLY A 538 3.19 -13.46 -14.33
N ASP A 539 3.58 -12.70 -15.36
CA ASP A 539 4.05 -13.24 -16.63
C ASP A 539 5.59 -13.21 -16.81
N ASP A 540 6.30 -12.64 -15.83
CA ASP A 540 7.76 -12.45 -15.82
C ASP A 540 8.27 -11.58 -16.99
N VAL A 541 7.43 -10.68 -17.51
CA VAL A 541 7.76 -9.74 -18.58
C VAL A 541 7.75 -8.31 -18.07
N ALA A 542 8.90 -7.64 -18.16
CA ALA A 542 9.00 -6.19 -18.01
C ALA A 542 8.72 -5.51 -19.35
N VAL A 543 7.92 -4.45 -19.36
CA VAL A 543 7.63 -3.62 -20.54
C VAL A 543 8.08 -2.19 -20.29
N ASP A 544 9.23 -1.82 -20.84
CA ASP A 544 9.76 -0.47 -20.69
C ASP A 544 9.02 0.50 -21.62
N GLY A 545 8.49 1.58 -21.04
CA GLY A 545 7.72 2.59 -21.73
C GLY A 545 8.54 3.82 -22.10
N ALA A 546 7.84 4.90 -22.42
CA ALA A 546 8.46 6.20 -22.64
C ALA A 546 9.16 6.69 -21.36
N ILE A 547 10.39 7.20 -21.52
CA ILE A 547 11.19 7.84 -20.47
C ILE A 547 11.52 9.25 -20.94
N ASP A 548 11.47 10.22 -20.03
CA ASP A 548 11.83 11.61 -20.31
C ASP A 548 13.35 11.78 -20.56
N ASP A 549 13.70 12.72 -21.44
CA ASP A 549 15.11 13.06 -21.76
C ASP A 549 15.62 14.21 -20.87
N TYR A 550 16.65 13.93 -20.08
CA TYR A 550 17.29 14.88 -19.15
C TYR A 550 18.61 15.47 -19.68
N SER A 551 18.91 15.27 -20.96
CA SER A 551 20.18 15.73 -21.54
C SER A 551 20.32 17.26 -21.59
N ALA A 552 19.21 17.99 -21.74
CA ALA A 552 19.17 19.45 -21.82
C ALA A 552 19.41 20.14 -20.47
N ASP A 553 19.84 21.41 -20.47
CA ASP A 553 19.99 22.21 -19.24
C ASP A 553 18.65 22.74 -18.69
N VAL A 554 17.64 22.83 -19.56
CA VAL A 554 16.25 23.07 -19.20
C VAL A 554 15.44 21.88 -19.71
N VAL A 555 14.90 21.10 -18.79
CA VAL A 555 14.14 19.87 -19.09
C VAL A 555 12.66 20.16 -18.87
N VAL A 556 11.81 19.69 -19.80
CA VAL A 556 10.36 19.69 -19.63
C VAL A 556 9.90 18.26 -19.82
N THR A 557 9.46 17.61 -18.74
CA THR A 557 8.97 16.23 -18.81
C THR A 557 7.64 16.17 -19.57
N LYS A 558 7.35 15.04 -20.20
CA LYS A 558 6.18 14.85 -21.07
C LYS A 558 5.64 13.43 -21.05
N ALA A 559 6.44 12.44 -20.69
CA ALA A 559 5.98 11.05 -20.70
C ALA A 559 4.80 10.84 -19.72
N MET A 560 3.85 10.02 -20.15
CA MET A 560 2.61 9.70 -19.45
C MET A 560 2.39 8.17 -19.41
N GLY A 561 3.48 7.40 -19.36
CA GLY A 561 3.46 5.93 -19.31
C GLY A 561 3.22 5.24 -20.64
N GLU A 562 3.36 5.95 -21.76
CA GLU A 562 3.15 5.39 -23.10
C GLU A 562 4.00 4.14 -23.31
N GLY A 563 3.40 3.09 -23.86
CA GLY A 563 4.07 1.83 -24.13
C GLY A 563 4.13 0.86 -22.95
N ALA A 564 4.14 1.35 -21.70
CA ALA A 564 4.22 0.48 -20.50
C ALA A 564 2.85 0.21 -19.84
N ILE A 565 1.86 1.07 -20.08
CA ILE A 565 0.52 0.97 -19.48
C ILE A 565 -0.54 0.55 -20.50
N GLU A 566 -1.58 -0.13 -20.05
CA GLU A 566 -2.76 -0.33 -20.88
C GLU A 566 -3.51 0.98 -21.11
N GLY A 567 -3.98 1.23 -22.34
CA GLY A 567 -4.77 2.44 -22.61
C GLY A 567 -3.94 3.72 -22.53
N VAL A 568 -4.53 4.78 -21.99
CA VAL A 568 -3.92 6.13 -21.91
C VAL A 568 -4.10 6.73 -20.51
N ALA A 569 -3.26 7.71 -20.16
CA ALA A 569 -3.21 8.28 -18.81
C ALA A 569 -4.54 8.83 -18.31
N GLU A 570 -5.35 9.43 -19.18
CA GLU A 570 -6.68 9.97 -18.84
C GLU A 570 -7.62 8.90 -18.30
N GLU A 571 -7.44 7.63 -18.67
CA GLU A 571 -8.29 6.53 -18.22
C GLU A 571 -7.97 6.05 -16.79
N TYR A 572 -6.84 6.52 -16.25
CA TYR A 572 -6.42 6.31 -14.85
C TYR A 572 -6.70 7.54 -13.98
N GLU A 573 -7.15 8.65 -14.56
CA GLU A 573 -7.47 9.86 -13.79
C GLU A 573 -8.74 9.65 -12.96
N MET A 574 -8.67 10.06 -11.71
CA MET A 574 -9.75 9.97 -10.74
C MET A 574 -10.51 11.28 -10.69
N ASP A 575 -11.79 11.21 -10.30
CA ASP A 575 -12.60 12.39 -10.04
C ASP A 575 -11.92 13.28 -8.98
N ALA A 576 -11.54 14.50 -9.39
CA ALA A 576 -10.85 15.45 -8.52
C ALA A 576 -11.70 15.87 -7.30
N SER A 577 -13.02 15.74 -7.36
CA SER A 577 -13.94 16.00 -6.25
C SER A 577 -13.98 14.87 -5.23
N ASN A 578 -13.60 13.66 -5.63
CA ASN A 578 -13.51 12.48 -4.78
C ASN A 578 -12.18 11.74 -5.00
N PRO A 579 -11.08 12.20 -4.37
CA PRO A 579 -9.76 11.58 -4.54
C PRO A 579 -9.68 10.14 -3.98
N PHE A 580 -10.68 9.71 -3.18
CA PHE A 580 -10.85 8.35 -2.69
C PHE A 580 -11.73 7.47 -3.59
N SER A 581 -12.15 7.98 -4.75
CA SER A 581 -12.95 7.22 -5.70
C SER A 581 -12.28 5.89 -6.02
N THR A 582 -13.09 4.86 -6.18
CA THR A 582 -12.70 3.53 -6.66
C THR A 582 -13.08 3.35 -8.13
N GLU A 583 -13.77 4.33 -8.71
CA GLU A 583 -14.34 4.25 -10.04
C GLU A 583 -13.38 4.88 -11.05
N PHE A 584 -12.88 4.04 -11.96
CA PHE A 584 -12.13 4.39 -13.16
C PHE A 584 -12.18 3.21 -14.14
N LYS A 585 -11.71 3.38 -15.38
CA LYS A 585 -11.90 2.40 -16.47
C LYS A 585 -11.45 0.97 -16.10
N TYR A 586 -10.36 0.85 -15.34
CA TYR A 586 -9.75 -0.44 -15.00
C TYR A 586 -9.95 -0.87 -13.54
N SER A 587 -10.97 -0.33 -12.86
CA SER A 587 -11.20 -0.63 -11.45
C SER A 587 -11.30 -2.14 -11.17
N ARG A 588 -10.62 -2.55 -10.11
CA ARG A 588 -10.66 -3.91 -9.54
C ARG A 588 -11.29 -3.94 -8.16
N PHE A 589 -11.66 -2.78 -7.60
CA PHE A 589 -12.02 -2.63 -6.20
C PHE A 589 -13.19 -3.53 -5.78
N HIS A 590 -14.24 -3.59 -6.60
CA HIS A 590 -15.42 -4.43 -6.37
C HIS A 590 -15.41 -5.74 -7.17
N ALA A 591 -14.33 -6.03 -7.91
CA ALA A 591 -14.26 -7.23 -8.72
C ALA A 591 -14.19 -8.50 -7.86
N THR A 592 -14.83 -9.56 -8.30
CA THR A 592 -14.72 -10.91 -7.71
C THR A 592 -13.77 -11.80 -8.49
N SER A 593 -13.51 -11.46 -9.76
CA SER A 593 -12.44 -12.00 -10.58
C SER A 593 -12.01 -10.97 -11.63
N ALA A 594 -10.73 -10.97 -11.99
CA ALA A 594 -10.20 -10.18 -13.10
C ALA A 594 -8.95 -10.84 -13.66
N ARG A 595 -8.76 -10.73 -14.98
CA ARG A 595 -7.52 -11.16 -15.64
C ARG A 595 -6.42 -10.10 -15.46
N PRO A 596 -5.14 -10.52 -15.48
CA PRO A 596 -4.01 -9.60 -15.59
C PRO A 596 -4.07 -8.74 -16.86
N ARG A 597 -3.19 -7.73 -16.95
CA ARG A 597 -3.07 -6.90 -18.15
C ARG A 597 -2.68 -7.74 -19.37
N ASP A 598 -3.11 -7.31 -20.54
CA ASP A 598 -2.73 -7.85 -21.84
C ASP A 598 -1.38 -7.27 -22.28
N VAL A 599 -0.30 -7.93 -21.85
CA VAL A 599 1.08 -7.51 -22.15
C VAL A 599 1.38 -7.49 -23.66
N LEU A 600 0.68 -8.29 -24.46
CA LEU A 600 0.85 -8.29 -25.92
C LEU A 600 0.26 -7.05 -26.59
N ALA A 601 -0.67 -6.35 -25.93
CA ALA A 601 -1.24 -5.11 -26.41
C ALA A 601 -0.36 -3.89 -26.09
N LEU A 602 0.65 -4.04 -25.23
CA LEU A 602 1.59 -2.98 -24.88
C LEU A 602 2.62 -2.76 -25.99
N THR A 603 2.99 -1.50 -26.21
CA THR A 603 3.86 -1.09 -27.34
C THR A 603 5.30 -0.75 -26.91
N GLY A 604 5.58 -0.80 -25.61
CA GLY A 604 6.91 -0.62 -25.05
C GLY A 604 7.86 -1.77 -25.37
N VAL A 605 9.07 -1.70 -24.82
CA VAL A 605 10.11 -2.72 -25.03
C VAL A 605 9.91 -3.87 -24.05
N HIS A 606 9.51 -5.04 -24.56
CA HIS A 606 9.38 -6.26 -23.76
C HIS A 606 10.76 -6.87 -23.44
N ARG A 607 10.96 -7.18 -22.16
CA ARG A 607 12.12 -7.90 -21.65
C ARG A 607 11.67 -9.03 -20.75
N HIS A 608 12.06 -10.25 -21.09
CA HIS A 608 11.91 -11.40 -20.19
C HIS A 608 12.89 -11.28 -19.02
N ILE A 609 12.41 -11.60 -17.83
CA ILE A 609 13.24 -11.66 -16.63
C ILE A 609 13.56 -13.13 -16.34
N ASP A 610 14.81 -13.54 -16.54
CA ASP A 610 15.24 -14.90 -16.21
C ASP A 610 15.14 -15.16 -14.69
N ALA A 611 14.70 -16.33 -14.26
CA ALA A 611 14.57 -16.72 -12.85
C ALA A 611 15.89 -16.61 -12.03
N ALA A 612 17.05 -16.60 -12.70
CA ALA A 612 18.34 -16.33 -12.06
C ALA A 612 18.56 -14.83 -11.74
N ALA A 613 17.92 -13.93 -12.49
CA ALA A 613 17.86 -12.50 -12.20
C ALA A 613 16.84 -12.19 -11.09
N GLU A 614 15.84 -13.04 -10.86
CA GLU A 614 14.97 -12.97 -9.67
C GLU A 614 15.71 -13.36 -8.39
N ALA A 615 16.51 -14.44 -8.41
CA ALA A 615 17.29 -14.89 -7.23
C ALA A 615 18.36 -13.87 -6.77
N GLY A 616 18.73 -12.92 -7.63
CA GLY A 616 19.63 -11.80 -7.32
C GLY A 616 18.92 -10.50 -6.90
N ARG A 617 17.58 -10.43 -6.99
CA ARG A 617 16.78 -9.31 -6.47
C ARG A 617 16.41 -9.58 -5.01
N GLY A 618 17.44 -9.62 -4.16
CA GLY A 618 17.24 -9.48 -2.73
C GLY A 618 16.46 -8.19 -2.46
N ILE A 619 15.51 -8.27 -1.51
CA ILE A 619 14.73 -7.20 -0.89
C ILE A 619 14.91 -5.83 -1.58
N GLU A 620 13.92 -5.42 -2.37
CA GLU A 620 13.84 -4.06 -2.89
C GLU A 620 13.94 -3.03 -1.76
N GLY A 621 15.15 -2.53 -1.55
CA GLY A 621 15.40 -1.14 -1.28
C GLY A 621 15.68 -0.45 -2.61
N ALA A 622 14.72 0.31 -3.11
CA ALA A 622 15.03 1.37 -4.05
C ALA A 622 15.88 2.41 -3.28
N THR A 623 17.17 2.48 -3.57
CA THR A 623 17.98 3.62 -3.14
C THR A 623 17.68 4.80 -4.04
N MET A 624 17.59 5.98 -3.44
CA MET A 624 17.49 7.25 -4.15
C MET A 624 18.70 7.34 -5.08
N GLN A 625 18.47 7.44 -6.39
CA GLN A 625 19.19 8.41 -7.19
C GLN A 625 18.17 9.12 -8.09
N GLY A 626 17.36 10.00 -7.47
CA GLY A 626 17.33 11.33 -8.07
C GLY A 626 18.80 11.81 -8.10
N ASP A 627 19.17 12.68 -9.02
CA ASP A 627 20.56 13.13 -9.19
C ASP A 627 21.14 13.90 -7.96
N ASP A 628 20.56 13.73 -6.77
CA ASP A 628 20.72 14.47 -5.53
C ASP A 628 21.33 13.69 -4.35
N THR A 629 21.51 12.37 -4.43
CA THR A 629 22.01 11.57 -3.28
C THR A 629 23.46 11.75 -2.90
N VAL A 630 24.26 12.48 -3.68
CA VAL A 630 25.68 12.66 -3.36
C VAL A 630 25.92 13.70 -2.26
N MET A 631 24.92 14.51 -1.85
CA MET A 631 25.22 15.77 -1.12
C MET A 631 24.58 15.96 0.26
N ALA A 632 23.85 14.98 0.81
CA ALA A 632 23.30 15.10 2.17
C ALA A 632 24.31 14.76 3.28
N ASP A 633 25.37 14.01 2.97
CA ASP A 633 26.38 13.56 3.95
C ASP A 633 27.56 14.54 4.17
N ARG A 634 27.42 15.81 3.76
CA ARG A 634 28.45 16.85 3.98
C ARG A 634 27.94 18.15 4.58
N ALA A 635 26.84 18.11 5.33
CA ALA A 635 26.41 19.24 6.13
C ALA A 635 25.86 18.78 7.50
N LEU A 636 26.75 18.18 8.29
CA LEU A 636 26.74 18.28 9.76
C LEU A 636 27.96 19.10 10.17
#